data_AF-A0A2R6KTC4-F1
#
_entry.id   AF-A0A2R6KTC4-F1
#
_cell.length_a   1.000
_cell.length_b   1.000
_cell.length_c   1.000
_cell.angle_alpha   90.00
_cell.angle_beta   90.00
_cell.angle_gamma   90.00
#
_symmetry.space_group_name_H-M   'P 1'
#
loop_
_entity.id
_entity.type
_entity.pdbx_description
1 polymer ?
#
loop_
_entity_poly.entity_id
_entity_poly.type
_entity_poly.pdbx_seq_one_letter_code
_entity_poly.pdbx_strand_id
1 'polypeptide(L)'
;MSAEGIKTEFDFSEFETEVTEADENRVLEAIAESIDRLRDQIDDDTLDEVFRAEPGRYTMRSDFTRDQLDPEPLTKNRVIEPLLDVLEYDGYGYEAGGFSDERGEQADYAVSLRDIDSVDSTRLLIEAEPINKVLEDRGHGLDQVKSWLSQREFESDFGFATDGVRWIFVRYDPDSYTHNIIESVDLQPVFLALFENATTGQESPTSVVSDEQRELVARLLRTFEYGNFVSIIDEAREVIKRKQEAITDEFYDDYIQVIFGVEDGSDDRRRG
;
A
#
# COMPACT_ATOMS: atom_id res chain seq x y z
N MET A 1 -17.59 17.51 23.73
CA MET A 1 -16.60 16.46 24.03
C MET A 1 -16.29 15.83 22.69
N SER A 2 -15.18 16.25 22.10
CA SER A 2 -14.75 15.78 20.79
C SER A 2 -14.22 14.35 20.96
N ALA A 3 -14.76 13.40 20.20
CA ALA A 3 -14.15 12.10 20.06
C ALA A 3 -12.92 12.31 19.16
N GLU A 4 -11.75 12.42 19.76
CA GLU A 4 -10.49 12.19 19.05
C GLU A 4 -10.53 10.75 18.55
N GLY A 5 -10.66 10.59 17.24
CA GLY A 5 -10.58 9.29 16.58
C GLY A 5 -9.22 8.68 16.90
N ILE A 6 -9.23 7.53 17.57
CA ILE A 6 -8.05 6.71 17.75
C ILE A 6 -7.68 6.21 16.34
N LYS A 7 -6.69 6.86 15.70
CA LYS A 7 -5.95 6.24 14.60
C LYS A 7 -5.37 4.95 15.19
N THR A 8 -5.97 3.83 14.86
CA THR A 8 -5.39 2.54 15.20
C THR A 8 -4.21 2.38 14.25
N GLU A 9 -3.02 2.71 14.73
CA GLU A 9 -1.77 2.41 14.05
C GLU A 9 -1.74 0.89 13.91
N PHE A 10 -1.92 0.38 12.69
CA PHE A 10 -1.82 -1.04 12.41
C PHE A 10 -0.36 -1.44 12.66
N ASP A 11 -0.12 -2.24 13.71
CA ASP A 11 1.23 -2.71 14.01
C ASP A 11 1.53 -3.90 13.09
N PHE A 12 2.35 -3.65 12.06
CA PHE A 12 2.70 -4.70 11.10
C PHE A 12 3.54 -5.82 11.69
N SER A 13 4.11 -5.64 12.90
CA SER A 13 4.81 -6.72 13.60
C SER A 13 3.88 -7.83 14.09
N GLU A 14 2.56 -7.61 14.06
CA GLU A 14 1.56 -8.64 14.37
C GLU A 14 1.34 -9.64 13.21
N PHE A 15 1.81 -9.34 11.99
CA PHE A 15 1.66 -10.22 10.81
C PHE A 15 2.94 -10.98 10.50
N GLU A 16 2.82 -12.26 10.13
CA GLU A 16 3.94 -13.07 9.63
C GLU A 16 4.34 -12.59 8.23
N THR A 17 5.11 -11.51 8.15
CA THR A 17 5.68 -11.00 6.90
C THR A 17 7.15 -11.39 6.79
N GLU A 18 7.52 -12.13 5.75
CA GLU A 18 8.89 -12.51 5.47
C GLU A 18 9.45 -11.61 4.36
N VAL A 19 10.57 -10.95 4.63
CA VAL A 19 11.33 -10.20 3.63
C VAL A 19 12.76 -10.66 3.67
N THR A 20 13.24 -11.19 2.55
CA THR A 20 14.63 -11.61 2.42
C THR A 20 15.45 -10.55 1.70
N GLU A 21 16.76 -10.54 1.94
CA GLU A 21 17.70 -9.69 1.20
C GLU A 21 17.64 -9.95 -0.32
N ALA A 22 17.31 -11.18 -0.73
CA ALA A 22 17.12 -11.50 -2.14
C ALA A 22 15.90 -10.77 -2.73
N ASP A 23 14.81 -10.65 -1.97
CA ASP A 23 13.60 -9.92 -2.40
C ASP A 23 13.87 -8.43 -2.50
N GLU A 24 14.58 -7.86 -1.52
CA GLU A 24 15.02 -6.46 -1.59
C GLU A 24 15.86 -6.21 -2.84
N ASN A 25 16.81 -7.11 -3.13
CA ASN A 25 17.67 -6.97 -4.30
C ASN A 25 16.88 -7.07 -5.62
N ARG A 26 15.86 -7.93 -5.71
CA ARG A 26 14.96 -7.98 -6.88
C ARG A 26 14.26 -6.64 -7.12
N VAL A 27 13.74 -6.01 -6.06
CA VAL A 27 13.08 -4.70 -6.17
C VAL A 27 14.08 -3.61 -6.59
N LEU A 28 15.28 -3.60 -6.01
CA LEU A 28 16.33 -2.63 -6.37
C LEU A 28 16.75 -2.76 -7.83
N GLU A 29 16.89 -4.00 -8.33
CA GLU A 29 17.18 -4.27 -9.75
C GLU A 29 16.02 -3.79 -10.64
N ALA A 30 14.78 -4.06 -10.27
CA ALA A 30 13.60 -3.60 -11.03
C ALA A 30 13.50 -2.07 -11.09
N ILE A 31 13.80 -1.36 -10.00
CA ILE A 31 13.85 0.11 -9.98
C ILE A 31 14.98 0.60 -10.89
N ALA A 32 16.17 0.02 -10.82
CA ALA A 32 17.29 0.41 -11.67
C ALA A 32 16.99 0.21 -13.17
N GLU A 33 16.38 -0.92 -13.55
CA GLU A 33 15.95 -1.15 -14.93
C GLU A 33 14.84 -0.19 -15.37
N SER A 34 13.92 0.15 -14.46
CA SER A 34 12.87 1.15 -14.71
C SER A 34 13.46 2.54 -14.97
N ILE A 35 14.50 2.91 -14.23
CA ILE A 35 15.27 4.14 -14.47
C ILE A 35 15.92 4.12 -15.84
N ASP A 36 16.60 3.04 -16.22
CA ASP A 36 17.22 2.93 -17.56
C ASP A 36 16.16 3.05 -18.67
N ARG A 37 15.02 2.40 -18.49
CA ARG A 37 13.86 2.53 -19.39
C ARG A 37 13.34 3.96 -19.49
N LEU A 38 13.33 4.73 -18.40
CA LEU A 38 12.93 6.14 -18.42
C LEU A 38 13.97 6.99 -19.15
N ARG A 39 15.26 6.74 -18.94
CA ARG A 39 16.38 7.45 -19.60
C ARG A 39 16.44 7.23 -21.11
N ASP A 40 15.92 6.11 -21.58
CA ASP A 40 15.71 5.87 -23.03
C ASP A 40 14.75 6.89 -23.67
N GLN A 41 13.86 7.49 -22.87
CA GLN A 41 12.81 8.38 -23.33
C GLN A 41 12.97 9.82 -22.85
N ILE A 42 13.62 10.05 -21.72
CA ILE A 42 13.72 11.35 -21.04
C ILE A 42 15.20 11.66 -20.81
N ASP A 43 15.62 12.91 -20.96
CA ASP A 43 16.99 13.30 -20.64
C ASP A 43 17.26 13.29 -19.12
N ASP A 44 18.54 13.09 -18.78
CA ASP A 44 18.98 12.95 -17.38
C ASP A 44 18.71 14.23 -16.56
N ASP A 45 18.80 15.42 -17.16
CA ASP A 45 18.52 16.68 -16.44
C ASP A 45 17.04 16.77 -16.02
N THR A 46 16.12 16.42 -16.94
CA THR A 46 14.69 16.38 -16.66
C THR A 46 14.32 15.29 -15.64
N LEU A 47 14.94 14.11 -15.72
CA LEU A 47 14.73 13.04 -14.74
C LEU A 47 15.25 13.40 -13.35
N ASP A 48 16.40 14.06 -13.24
CA ASP A 48 16.92 14.56 -11.95
C ASP A 48 15.92 15.53 -11.31
N GLU A 49 15.35 16.44 -12.10
CA GLU A 49 14.32 17.38 -11.61
C GLU A 49 13.05 16.65 -11.15
N VAL A 50 12.57 15.65 -11.90
CA VAL A 50 11.38 14.85 -11.53
C VAL A 50 11.63 14.11 -10.21
N PHE A 51 12.78 13.44 -10.05
CA PHE A 51 13.06 12.66 -8.85
C PHE A 51 13.38 13.51 -7.63
N ARG A 52 13.91 14.73 -7.77
CA ARG A 52 14.16 15.63 -6.63
C ARG A 52 12.96 16.47 -6.22
N ALA A 53 12.00 16.67 -7.12
CA ALA A 53 10.86 17.53 -6.85
C ALA A 53 9.89 16.89 -5.84
N GLU A 54 9.30 17.73 -5.00
CA GLU A 54 8.13 17.33 -4.20
C GLU A 54 6.95 16.98 -5.13
N PRO A 55 6.03 16.09 -4.70
CA PRO A 55 4.81 15.76 -5.44
C PRO A 55 4.07 17.01 -5.95
N GLY A 56 3.63 16.97 -7.20
CA GLY A 56 2.88 18.05 -7.86
C GLY A 56 3.73 19.23 -8.35
N ARG A 57 4.98 19.37 -7.89
CA ARG A 57 5.85 20.48 -8.30
C ARG A 57 6.43 20.29 -9.69
N TYR A 58 6.81 19.05 -10.02
CA TYR A 58 7.36 18.68 -11.31
C TYR A 58 6.83 17.31 -11.73
N THR A 59 5.53 17.27 -11.98
CA THR A 59 4.81 16.08 -12.46
C THR A 59 5.23 15.74 -13.89
N MET A 60 5.31 14.45 -14.18
CA MET A 60 5.63 13.93 -15.50
C MET A 60 4.68 14.51 -16.58
N ARG A 61 5.25 14.96 -17.71
CA ARG A 61 4.50 15.55 -18.83
C ARG A 61 4.97 14.97 -20.16
N SER A 62 4.11 14.98 -21.18
CA SER A 62 4.44 14.41 -22.48
C SER A 62 5.66 15.05 -23.12
N ASP A 63 5.83 16.36 -22.95
CA ASP A 63 6.95 17.14 -23.51
C ASP A 63 8.32 16.81 -22.91
N PHE A 64 8.36 16.04 -21.81
CA PHE A 64 9.61 15.52 -21.25
C PHE A 64 10.15 14.31 -22.03
N THR A 65 9.31 13.64 -22.81
CA THR A 65 9.70 12.43 -23.55
C THR A 65 10.05 12.74 -24.99
N ARG A 66 11.03 12.00 -25.54
CA ARG A 66 11.47 12.08 -26.95
C ARG A 66 10.29 11.88 -27.92
N ASP A 67 9.40 10.96 -27.59
CA ASP A 67 8.28 10.56 -28.45
C ASP A 67 6.93 11.20 -28.08
N GLN A 68 6.90 12.17 -27.15
CA GLN A 68 5.68 12.80 -26.63
C GLN A 68 4.65 11.79 -26.10
N LEU A 69 5.15 10.78 -25.39
CA LEU A 69 4.35 9.74 -24.77
C LEU A 69 3.41 10.33 -23.72
N ASP A 70 2.25 9.70 -23.58
CA ASP A 70 1.32 10.02 -22.50
C ASP A 70 1.98 9.66 -21.14
N PRO A 71 2.05 10.60 -20.17
CA PRO A 71 2.73 10.38 -18.89
C PRO A 71 2.20 9.19 -18.10
N GLU A 72 0.89 8.94 -18.16
CA GLU A 72 0.26 7.89 -17.37
C GLU A 72 0.59 6.49 -17.94
N PRO A 73 0.36 6.19 -19.23
CA PRO A 73 0.87 4.98 -19.87
C PRO A 73 2.39 4.81 -19.74
N LEU A 74 3.18 5.88 -19.81
CA LEU A 74 4.62 5.77 -19.60
C LEU A 74 4.93 5.28 -18.18
N THR A 75 4.32 5.90 -17.17
CA THR A 75 4.54 5.55 -15.76
C THR A 75 4.10 4.12 -15.47
N LYS A 76 2.93 3.74 -15.96
CA LYS A 76 2.39 2.38 -15.90
C LYS A 76 3.38 1.37 -16.47
N ASN A 77 3.72 1.49 -17.76
CA ASN A 77 4.53 0.49 -18.47
C ASN A 77 6.00 0.46 -18.04
N ARG A 78 6.58 1.60 -17.60
CA ARG A 78 8.03 1.70 -17.34
C ARG A 78 8.38 1.59 -15.87
N VAL A 79 7.43 1.79 -14.95
CA VAL A 79 7.69 1.80 -13.50
C VAL A 79 6.70 0.92 -12.74
N ILE A 80 5.40 1.14 -12.86
CA ILE A 80 4.41 0.47 -12.00
C ILE A 80 4.30 -1.02 -12.35
N GLU A 81 4.12 -1.38 -13.61
CA GLU A 81 4.00 -2.78 -14.03
C GLU A 81 5.27 -3.61 -13.69
N PRO A 82 6.50 -3.14 -13.97
CA PRO A 82 7.71 -3.82 -13.50
C PRO A 82 7.76 -4.03 -11.98
N LEU A 83 7.24 -3.08 -11.18
CA LEU A 83 7.18 -3.24 -9.74
C LEU A 83 6.08 -4.20 -9.31
N LEU A 84 4.91 -4.19 -9.95
CA LEU A 84 3.85 -5.16 -9.71
C LEU A 84 4.32 -6.59 -10.00
N ASP A 85 5.08 -6.80 -11.08
CA ASP A 85 5.68 -8.09 -11.43
C ASP A 85 6.63 -8.59 -10.32
N VAL A 86 7.48 -7.72 -9.78
CA VAL A 86 8.42 -8.09 -8.71
C VAL A 86 7.73 -8.26 -7.35
N LEU A 87 6.62 -7.55 -7.13
CA LEU A 87 5.72 -7.72 -5.98
C LEU A 87 4.79 -8.93 -6.13
N GLU A 88 4.97 -9.74 -7.18
CA GLU A 88 4.28 -11.02 -7.40
C GLU A 88 2.77 -10.87 -7.66
N TYR A 89 2.33 -9.73 -8.18
CA TYR A 89 0.98 -9.57 -8.70
C TYR A 89 0.89 -10.16 -10.11
N ASP A 90 0.38 -11.38 -10.20
CA ASP A 90 0.05 -12.01 -11.48
C ASP A 90 -1.38 -11.66 -11.93
N GLY A 91 -1.57 -11.51 -13.24
CA GLY A 91 -2.91 -11.49 -13.85
C GLY A 91 -3.79 -10.34 -13.40
N TYR A 92 -3.20 -9.20 -13.01
CA TYR A 92 -3.93 -7.97 -12.80
C TYR A 92 -4.64 -7.58 -14.11
N GLY A 93 -5.97 -7.58 -14.08
CA GLY A 93 -6.78 -7.20 -15.23
C GLY A 93 -6.71 -5.69 -15.46
N TYR A 94 -6.78 -5.28 -16.72
CA TYR A 94 -6.99 -3.89 -17.09
C TYR A 94 -8.48 -3.53 -16.93
N GLU A 95 -8.77 -2.34 -16.38
CA GLU A 95 -10.10 -1.72 -16.36
C GLU A 95 -11.20 -2.54 -15.65
N ALA A 96 -11.13 -2.62 -14.32
CA ALA A 96 -12.18 -3.26 -13.54
C ALA A 96 -13.30 -2.27 -13.19
N GLY A 97 -14.35 -2.22 -14.01
CA GLY A 97 -15.55 -1.45 -13.74
C GLY A 97 -16.54 -2.15 -12.80
N GLY A 98 -17.51 -1.38 -12.29
CA GLY A 98 -18.80 -1.90 -11.85
C GLY A 98 -19.55 -2.51 -13.04
N PHE A 99 -20.45 -3.47 -12.79
CA PHE A 99 -21.19 -4.21 -13.83
C PHE A 99 -22.22 -3.36 -14.63
N SER A 100 -22.04 -2.06 -14.77
CA SER A 100 -22.91 -1.14 -15.50
C SER A 100 -22.19 -0.50 -16.70
N ASP A 101 -22.77 -0.66 -17.89
CA ASP A 101 -22.31 -0.13 -19.19
C ASP A 101 -22.31 1.42 -19.29
N GLU A 102 -22.35 2.15 -18.16
CA GLU A 102 -22.40 3.61 -18.11
C GLU A 102 -21.08 4.18 -17.58
N ARG A 103 -20.02 4.29 -18.41
CA ARG A 103 -18.85 5.19 -18.22
C ARG A 103 -18.49 5.50 -16.73
N GLY A 104 -18.42 4.47 -15.89
CA GLY A 104 -18.08 4.60 -14.48
C GLY A 104 -16.57 4.66 -14.34
N GLU A 105 -16.08 5.33 -13.29
CA GLU A 105 -14.65 5.37 -12.93
C GLU A 105 -14.13 3.93 -12.80
N GLN A 106 -13.34 3.47 -13.77
CA GLN A 106 -12.72 2.14 -13.75
C GLN A 106 -11.37 2.25 -13.06
N ALA A 107 -11.04 1.28 -12.20
CA ALA A 107 -9.70 1.18 -11.68
C ALA A 107 -8.73 0.77 -12.79
N ASP A 108 -7.53 1.32 -12.76
CA ASP A 108 -6.47 1.00 -13.72
C ASP A 108 -6.10 -0.48 -13.71
N TYR A 109 -5.98 -1.04 -12.50
CA TYR A 109 -5.75 -2.46 -12.32
C TYR A 109 -6.72 -3.05 -11.30
N ALA A 110 -7.05 -4.34 -11.49
CA ALA A 110 -7.66 -5.12 -10.43
C ALA A 110 -7.11 -6.54 -10.36
N VAL A 111 -6.94 -7.00 -9.12
CA VAL A 111 -6.41 -8.33 -8.80
C VAL A 111 -7.51 -9.13 -8.12
N SER A 112 -7.77 -10.34 -8.60
CA SER A 112 -8.80 -11.22 -8.03
C SER A 112 -8.40 -11.68 -6.62
N LEU A 113 -9.32 -11.57 -5.68
CA LEU A 113 -9.22 -12.13 -4.32
C LEU A 113 -10.24 -13.24 -4.08
N ARG A 114 -11.00 -13.63 -5.10
CA ARG A 114 -12.11 -14.60 -4.99
C ARG A 114 -11.71 -15.99 -4.53
N ASP A 115 -10.44 -16.34 -4.71
CA ASP A 115 -9.91 -17.65 -4.32
C ASP A 115 -9.38 -17.65 -2.86
N ILE A 116 -9.55 -16.53 -2.15
CA ILE A 116 -9.14 -16.36 -0.74
C ILE A 116 -10.39 -16.45 0.14
N ASP A 117 -10.69 -17.66 0.62
CA ASP A 117 -11.95 -17.99 1.32
C ASP A 117 -12.25 -17.12 2.57
N SER A 118 -11.22 -16.57 3.20
CA SER A 118 -11.31 -15.79 4.43
C SER A 118 -11.59 -14.29 4.21
N VAL A 119 -11.45 -13.82 2.97
CA VAL A 119 -11.59 -12.41 2.59
C VAL A 119 -12.96 -12.19 1.93
N ASP A 120 -13.78 -11.31 2.51
CA ASP A 120 -15.11 -11.02 1.98
C ASP A 120 -15.05 -10.15 0.69
N SER A 121 -13.90 -9.54 0.43
CA SER A 121 -13.61 -8.74 -0.76
C SER A 121 -13.28 -9.61 -1.98
N THR A 122 -13.83 -9.27 -3.14
CA THR A 122 -13.61 -10.06 -4.38
C THR A 122 -12.38 -9.65 -5.17
N ARG A 123 -11.85 -8.45 -4.94
CA ARG A 123 -10.73 -7.89 -5.69
C ARG A 123 -10.03 -6.77 -4.93
N LEU A 124 -8.73 -6.62 -5.19
CA LEU A 124 -7.95 -5.42 -4.90
C LEU A 124 -8.07 -4.47 -6.10
N LEU A 125 -8.27 -3.17 -5.86
CA LEU A 125 -8.30 -2.13 -6.91
C LEU A 125 -7.06 -1.24 -6.81
N ILE A 126 -6.42 -0.92 -7.92
CA ILE A 126 -5.21 -0.09 -7.95
C ILE A 126 -5.44 1.07 -8.90
N GLU A 127 -5.22 2.30 -8.42
CA GLU A 127 -5.15 3.51 -9.23
C GLU A 127 -3.69 3.91 -9.45
N ALA A 128 -3.36 4.20 -10.71
CA ALA A 128 -2.01 4.53 -11.15
C ALA A 128 -1.95 5.94 -11.74
N GLU A 129 -1.08 6.76 -11.19
CA GLU A 129 -0.92 8.16 -11.58
C GLU A 129 0.44 8.41 -12.23
N PRO A 130 0.60 9.46 -13.06
CA PRO A 130 1.91 9.86 -13.56
C PRO A 130 2.93 10.12 -12.44
N ILE A 131 4.21 9.78 -12.69
CA ILE A 131 5.30 10.02 -11.73
C ILE A 131 5.23 11.45 -11.20
N ASN A 132 5.31 11.56 -9.87
CA ASN A 132 5.33 12.82 -9.14
C ASN A 132 4.03 13.63 -9.21
N LYS A 133 2.89 13.00 -9.56
CA LYS A 133 1.56 13.57 -9.29
C LYS A 133 1.21 13.37 -7.82
N VAL A 134 0.45 14.30 -7.25
CA VAL A 134 -0.01 14.19 -5.86
C VAL A 134 -1.07 13.10 -5.76
N LEU A 135 -0.81 12.06 -4.96
CA LEU A 135 -1.75 10.94 -4.79
C LEU A 135 -2.93 11.26 -3.85
N GLU A 136 -2.82 12.27 -2.99
CA GLU A 136 -3.84 12.62 -2.00
C GLU A 136 -4.76 13.77 -2.43
N ASP A 137 -4.59 14.27 -3.66
CA ASP A 137 -5.42 15.35 -4.20
C ASP A 137 -6.83 14.87 -4.53
N ARG A 138 -7.80 15.80 -4.41
CA ARG A 138 -9.20 15.48 -4.70
C ARG A 138 -9.40 15.12 -6.18
N GLY A 139 -10.17 14.06 -6.42
CA GLY A 139 -10.50 13.53 -7.74
C GLY A 139 -9.38 12.71 -8.40
N HIS A 140 -8.29 12.44 -7.69
CA HIS A 140 -7.11 11.74 -8.18
C HIS A 140 -6.60 10.71 -7.16
N GLY A 141 -5.89 9.69 -7.63
CA GLY A 141 -5.23 8.67 -6.80
C GLY A 141 -6.12 8.13 -5.67
N LEU A 142 -5.77 8.50 -4.43
CA LEU A 142 -6.44 8.03 -3.21
C LEU A 142 -7.92 8.42 -3.15
N ASP A 143 -8.33 9.57 -3.70
CA ASP A 143 -9.74 9.99 -3.68
C ASP A 143 -10.60 9.10 -4.60
N GLN A 144 -10.06 8.70 -5.76
CA GLN A 144 -10.71 7.74 -6.67
C GLN A 144 -10.80 6.36 -6.03
N VAL A 145 -9.72 5.87 -5.42
CA VAL A 145 -9.74 4.58 -4.71
C VAL A 145 -10.82 4.59 -3.62
N LYS A 146 -10.88 5.63 -2.79
CA LYS A 146 -11.93 5.77 -1.75
C LYS A 146 -13.35 5.84 -2.37
N SER A 147 -13.50 6.51 -3.50
CA SER A 147 -14.77 6.55 -4.25
C SER A 147 -15.23 5.15 -4.62
N TRP A 148 -14.35 4.29 -5.13
CA TRP A 148 -14.70 2.91 -5.50
C TRP A 148 -14.98 2.02 -4.31
N LEU A 149 -14.16 2.06 -3.26
CA LEU A 149 -14.35 1.20 -2.09
C LEU A 149 -15.65 1.53 -1.34
N SER A 150 -16.13 2.77 -1.44
CA SER A 150 -17.44 3.17 -0.91
C SER A 150 -18.63 2.62 -1.71
N GLN A 151 -18.40 2.10 -2.92
CA GLN A 151 -19.43 1.65 -3.85
C GLN A 151 -19.54 0.12 -3.82
N ARG A 152 -20.69 -0.39 -3.37
CA ARG A 152 -20.94 -1.84 -3.29
C ARG A 152 -20.77 -2.60 -4.61
N GLU A 153 -20.97 -1.93 -5.74
CA GLU A 153 -20.81 -2.53 -7.07
C GLU A 153 -19.38 -2.98 -7.37
N PHE A 154 -18.39 -2.42 -6.65
CA PHE A 154 -17.01 -2.80 -6.80
C PHE A 154 -16.65 -4.05 -5.98
N GLU A 155 -17.48 -4.48 -5.02
CA GLU A 155 -17.24 -5.67 -4.20
C GLU A 155 -15.78 -5.75 -3.68
N SER A 156 -15.23 -4.59 -3.31
CA SER A 156 -13.84 -4.40 -2.93
C SER A 156 -13.73 -3.57 -1.65
N ASP A 157 -12.91 -4.03 -0.71
CA ASP A 157 -12.61 -3.32 0.54
C ASP A 157 -11.15 -2.83 0.58
N PHE A 158 -10.35 -3.13 -0.43
CA PHE A 158 -8.91 -2.88 -0.44
C PHE A 158 -8.51 -2.17 -1.72
N GLY A 159 -7.67 -1.14 -1.60
CA GLY A 159 -7.13 -0.48 -2.77
C GLY A 159 -5.77 0.16 -2.57
N PHE A 160 -5.05 0.31 -3.67
CA PHE A 160 -3.78 1.01 -3.73
C PHE A 160 -3.88 2.26 -4.60
N ALA A 161 -3.20 3.33 -4.18
CA ALA A 161 -2.90 4.47 -5.05
C ALA A 161 -1.39 4.57 -5.20
N THR A 162 -0.89 4.70 -6.44
CA THR A 162 0.55 4.75 -6.71
C THR A 162 0.92 5.61 -7.91
N ASP A 163 2.11 6.24 -7.87
CA ASP A 163 2.77 6.83 -9.05
C ASP A 163 4.02 6.01 -9.45
N GLY A 164 4.14 4.78 -8.94
CA GLY A 164 5.30 3.89 -9.05
C GLY A 164 6.43 4.20 -8.05
N VAL A 165 6.59 5.47 -7.65
CA VAL A 165 7.58 5.89 -6.66
C VAL A 165 6.98 5.86 -5.24
N ARG A 166 5.70 6.18 -5.13
CA ARG A 166 4.94 6.25 -3.88
C ARG A 166 3.79 5.28 -3.92
N TRP A 167 3.51 4.65 -2.79
CA TRP A 167 2.50 3.61 -2.66
C TRP A 167 1.68 3.85 -1.41
N ILE A 168 0.36 3.89 -1.54
CA ILE A 168 -0.58 4.05 -0.44
C ILE A 168 -1.53 2.88 -0.43
N PHE A 169 -1.59 2.15 0.68
CA PHE A 169 -2.59 1.11 0.92
C PHE A 169 -3.75 1.67 1.74
N VAL A 170 -4.97 1.57 1.20
CA VAL A 170 -6.21 1.93 1.89
C VAL A 170 -7.14 0.72 2.04
N ARG A 171 -7.76 0.63 3.21
CA ARG A 171 -8.85 -0.31 3.51
C ARG A 171 -10.14 0.47 3.79
N TYR A 172 -11.24 0.00 3.22
CA TYR A 172 -12.58 0.41 3.59
C TYR A 172 -13.15 -0.53 4.66
N ASP A 173 -13.76 0.05 5.68
CA ASP A 173 -14.50 -0.66 6.70
C ASP A 173 -16.00 -0.46 6.45
N PRO A 174 -16.74 -1.48 5.96
CA PRO A 174 -18.15 -1.37 5.65
C PRO A 174 -19.05 -1.23 6.88
N ASP A 175 -18.58 -1.61 8.07
CA ASP A 175 -19.36 -1.48 9.31
C ASP A 175 -19.34 -0.04 9.81
N SER A 176 -18.17 0.62 9.74
CA SER A 176 -17.99 2.00 10.18
C SER A 176 -18.12 3.05 9.06
N TYR A 177 -18.18 2.62 7.79
CA TYR A 177 -18.16 3.49 6.60
C TYR A 177 -16.91 4.41 6.57
N THR A 178 -15.77 3.89 7.02
CA THR A 178 -14.52 4.66 7.09
C THR A 178 -13.44 4.10 6.16
N HIS A 179 -12.53 4.97 5.73
CA HIS A 179 -11.32 4.59 5.00
C HIS A 179 -10.12 4.76 5.90
N ASN A 180 -9.36 3.69 6.06
CA ASN A 180 -8.16 3.64 6.87
C ASN A 180 -6.95 3.45 5.96
N ILE A 181 -5.98 4.36 6.05
CA ILE A 181 -4.68 4.17 5.42
C ILE A 181 -3.94 3.15 6.29
N ILE A 182 -3.58 2.03 5.69
CA ILE A 182 -2.87 0.93 6.33
C ILE A 182 -1.37 1.22 6.31
N GLU A 183 -0.84 1.66 5.17
CA GLU A 183 0.57 2.06 5.03
C GLU A 183 0.76 3.07 3.88
N SER A 184 1.82 3.87 3.98
CA SER A 184 2.33 4.73 2.91
C SER A 184 3.86 4.62 2.83
N VAL A 185 4.37 4.28 1.65
CA VAL A 185 5.81 4.15 1.36
C VAL A 185 6.19 5.13 0.26
N ASP A 186 7.25 5.91 0.50
CA ASP A 186 7.87 6.81 -0.48
C ASP A 186 9.27 6.29 -0.84
N LEU A 187 9.41 5.75 -2.05
CA LEU A 187 10.67 5.23 -2.59
C LEU A 187 11.50 6.31 -3.29
N GLN A 188 11.10 7.58 -3.26
CA GLN A 188 11.86 8.67 -3.89
C GLN A 188 13.35 8.66 -3.51
N PRO A 189 13.75 8.44 -2.24
CA PRO A 189 15.16 8.35 -1.89
C PRO A 189 15.90 7.21 -2.59
N VAL A 190 15.21 6.08 -2.85
CA VAL A 190 15.76 4.91 -3.55
C VAL A 190 15.92 5.20 -5.04
N PHE A 191 14.86 5.74 -5.67
CA PHE A 191 14.90 6.14 -7.08
C PHE A 191 16.01 7.16 -7.35
N LEU A 192 16.15 8.17 -6.48
CA LEU A 192 17.18 9.19 -6.63
C LEU A 192 18.59 8.61 -6.53
N ALA A 193 18.87 7.75 -5.55
CA ALA A 193 20.20 7.15 -5.40
C ALA A 193 20.56 6.23 -6.57
N LEU A 194 19.60 5.43 -7.05
CA LEU A 194 19.83 4.55 -8.21
C LEU A 194 20.01 5.36 -9.50
N PHE A 195 19.29 6.47 -9.66
CA PHE A 195 19.46 7.37 -10.79
C PHE A 195 20.82 8.09 -10.77
N GLU A 196 21.24 8.60 -9.62
CA GLU A 196 22.58 9.19 -9.43
C GLU A 196 23.69 8.16 -9.73
N ASN A 197 23.50 6.90 -9.31
CA ASN A 197 24.42 5.83 -9.67
C ASN A 197 24.46 5.57 -11.19
N ALA A 198 23.30 5.50 -11.85
CA ALA A 198 23.19 5.24 -13.29
C ALA A 198 23.82 6.33 -14.17
N THR A 199 23.95 7.56 -13.63
CA THR A 199 24.53 8.72 -14.32
C THR A 199 26.01 8.97 -13.98
N THR A 200 26.51 8.47 -12.85
CA THR A 200 27.88 8.78 -12.37
C THR A 200 28.78 7.55 -12.21
N GLY A 201 28.37 6.57 -11.41
CA GLY A 201 29.24 5.49 -10.90
C GLY A 201 29.07 4.16 -11.60
N GLN A 202 27.86 3.84 -12.07
CA GLN A 202 27.49 2.55 -12.68
C GLN A 202 27.93 1.35 -11.83
N GLU A 203 27.85 1.47 -10.51
CA GLU A 203 28.05 0.37 -9.56
C GLU A 203 26.79 -0.51 -9.49
N SER A 204 26.88 -1.63 -8.78
CA SER A 204 25.71 -2.51 -8.57
C SER A 204 24.58 -1.75 -7.87
N PRO A 205 23.31 -1.83 -8.33
CA PRO A 205 22.16 -1.21 -7.66
C PRO A 205 22.09 -1.54 -6.17
N THR A 206 22.46 -2.78 -5.81
CA THR A 206 22.42 -3.30 -4.45
C THR A 206 23.53 -2.75 -3.55
N SER A 207 24.61 -2.20 -4.08
CA SER A 207 25.73 -1.69 -3.28
C SER A 207 25.67 -0.18 -3.03
N VAL A 208 24.83 0.55 -3.75
CA VAL A 208 24.75 2.02 -3.69
C VAL A 208 23.65 2.54 -2.78
N VAL A 209 22.70 1.69 -2.41
CA VAL A 209 21.62 2.05 -1.49
C VAL A 209 22.07 1.92 -0.04
N SER A 210 21.68 2.90 0.79
CA SER A 210 21.91 2.89 2.24
C SER A 210 20.97 1.92 2.97
N ASP A 211 21.29 1.61 4.23
CA ASP A 211 20.42 0.80 5.08
C ASP A 211 19.03 1.43 5.26
N GLU A 212 18.93 2.77 5.33
CA GLU A 212 17.65 3.49 5.40
C GLU A 212 16.82 3.32 4.12
N GLN A 213 17.49 3.35 2.96
CA GLN A 213 16.85 3.11 1.66
C GLN A 213 16.42 1.65 1.50
N ARG A 214 17.22 0.70 2.01
CA ARG A 214 16.84 -0.71 2.06
C ARG A 214 15.63 -0.95 2.94
N GLU A 215 15.54 -0.27 4.09
CA GLU A 215 14.36 -0.38 4.95
C GLU A 215 13.08 0.15 4.26
N LEU A 216 13.17 1.17 3.39
CA LEU A 216 12.03 1.58 2.56
C LEU A 216 11.58 0.48 1.60
N VAL A 217 12.53 -0.21 0.96
CA VAL A 217 12.24 -1.38 0.12
C VAL A 217 11.65 -2.53 0.93
N ALA A 218 12.17 -2.78 2.13
CA ALA A 218 11.64 -3.80 3.02
C ALA A 218 10.21 -3.48 3.46
N ARG A 219 9.90 -2.21 3.79
CA ARG A 219 8.52 -1.77 4.10
C ARG A 219 7.58 -1.93 2.90
N LEU A 220 8.05 -1.63 1.69
CA LEU A 220 7.30 -1.90 0.47
C LEU A 220 6.96 -3.40 0.39
N LEU A 221 7.95 -4.28 0.50
CA LEU A 221 7.75 -5.73 0.43
C LEU A 221 6.84 -6.26 1.54
N ARG A 222 7.04 -5.85 2.80
CA ARG A 222 6.21 -6.29 3.95
C ARG A 222 4.74 -5.95 3.79
N THR A 223 4.40 -4.94 2.98
CA THR A 223 3.02 -4.47 2.86
C THR A 223 2.40 -4.81 1.52
N PHE A 224 3.15 -4.60 0.44
CA PHE A 224 2.64 -4.61 -0.92
C PHE A 224 3.02 -5.87 -1.69
N GLU A 225 4.00 -6.68 -1.27
CA GLU A 225 4.22 -7.98 -1.92
C GLU A 225 2.95 -8.84 -1.76
N TYR A 226 2.54 -9.53 -2.82
CA TYR A 226 1.23 -10.18 -2.90
C TYR A 226 0.98 -11.16 -1.74
N GLY A 227 1.95 -12.02 -1.41
CA GLY A 227 1.86 -12.93 -0.29
C GLY A 227 1.66 -12.22 1.04
N ASN A 228 2.48 -11.22 1.34
CA ASN A 228 2.38 -10.40 2.54
C ASN A 228 1.06 -9.61 2.59
N PHE A 229 0.62 -9.03 1.48
CA PHE A 229 -0.67 -8.35 1.35
C PHE A 229 -1.82 -9.30 1.68
N VAL A 230 -1.81 -10.52 1.11
CA VAL A 230 -2.81 -11.55 1.40
C VAL A 230 -2.81 -11.92 2.88
N SER A 231 -1.63 -12.13 3.49
CA SER A 231 -1.52 -12.40 4.93
C SER A 231 -2.10 -11.26 5.77
N ILE A 232 -1.82 -10.00 5.42
CA ILE A 232 -2.36 -8.82 6.13
C ILE A 232 -3.90 -8.80 6.08
N ILE A 233 -4.50 -9.00 4.90
CA ILE A 233 -5.96 -8.92 4.76
C ILE A 233 -6.69 -10.13 5.34
N ASP A 234 -6.04 -11.31 5.35
CA ASP A 234 -6.55 -12.53 5.98
C ASP A 234 -6.53 -12.40 7.51
N GLU A 235 -5.36 -12.12 8.07
CA GLU A 235 -5.15 -11.99 9.51
C GLU A 235 -5.86 -10.78 10.12
N ALA A 236 -6.11 -9.71 9.35
CA ALA A 236 -6.88 -8.56 9.82
C ALA A 236 -8.25 -8.98 10.37
N ARG A 237 -8.87 -10.03 9.82
CA ARG A 237 -10.13 -10.58 10.34
C ARG A 237 -9.92 -11.33 11.65
N GLU A 238 -8.87 -12.14 11.76
CA GLU A 238 -8.56 -12.90 12.98
C GLU A 238 -8.10 -12.00 14.14
N VAL A 239 -7.30 -10.97 13.88
CA VAL A 239 -6.89 -9.97 14.88
C VAL A 239 -8.10 -9.17 15.34
N ILE A 240 -8.99 -8.74 14.43
CA ILE A 240 -10.24 -8.06 14.81
C ILE A 240 -11.14 -8.97 15.64
N LYS A 241 -11.29 -10.24 15.25
CA LYS A 241 -12.07 -11.23 16.00
C LYS A 241 -11.49 -11.46 17.40
N ARG A 242 -10.17 -11.65 17.52
CA ARG A 242 -9.47 -11.79 18.81
C ARG A 242 -9.62 -10.53 19.68
N LYS A 243 -9.51 -9.32 19.11
CA LYS A 243 -9.71 -8.06 19.84
C LYS A 243 -11.17 -7.89 20.28
N GLN A 244 -12.15 -8.27 19.46
CA GLN A 244 -13.57 -8.27 19.85
C GLN A 244 -13.86 -9.30 20.94
N GLU A 245 -13.29 -10.50 20.88
CA GLU A 245 -13.41 -11.53 21.92
C GLU A 245 -12.76 -11.05 23.23
N ALA A 246 -11.57 -10.45 23.19
CA ALA A 246 -10.89 -9.90 24.37
C ALA A 246 -11.65 -8.73 25.01
N ILE A 247 -12.20 -7.80 24.20
CA ILE A 247 -13.06 -6.72 24.71
C ILE A 247 -14.35 -7.30 25.30
N THR A 248 -14.92 -8.33 24.67
CA THR A 248 -16.14 -8.98 25.18
C THR A 248 -15.85 -9.68 26.50
N ASP A 249 -14.72 -10.37 26.63
CA ASP A 249 -14.26 -10.99 27.87
C ASP A 249 -14.00 -9.93 28.96
N GLU A 250 -13.35 -8.81 28.64
CA GLU A 250 -13.16 -7.67 29.56
C GLU A 250 -14.50 -7.06 30.00
N PHE A 251 -15.45 -6.89 29.08
CA PHE A 251 -16.81 -6.45 29.41
C PHE A 251 -17.58 -7.47 30.25
N TYR A 252 -17.41 -8.77 30.02
CA TYR A 252 -18.03 -9.82 30.83
C TYR A 252 -17.43 -9.87 32.22
N ASP A 253 -16.12 -9.70 32.36
CA ASP A 253 -15.42 -9.63 33.65
C ASP A 253 -15.85 -8.39 34.44
N ASP A 254 -15.92 -7.21 33.80
CA ASP A 254 -16.45 -5.98 34.40
C ASP A 254 -17.93 -6.13 34.77
N TYR A 255 -18.75 -6.74 33.90
CA TYR A 255 -20.15 -7.00 34.17
C TYR A 255 -20.33 -7.99 35.33
N ILE A 256 -19.51 -9.04 35.42
CA ILE A 256 -19.49 -9.99 36.53
C ILE A 256 -19.06 -9.28 37.81
N GLN A 257 -18.04 -8.43 37.78
CA GLN A 257 -17.56 -7.70 38.95
C GLN A 257 -18.59 -6.69 39.47
N VAL A 258 -19.32 -6.01 38.57
CA VAL A 258 -20.36 -5.03 38.90
C VAL A 258 -21.67 -5.67 39.35
N ILE A 259 -22.07 -6.81 38.76
CA ILE A 259 -23.34 -7.51 39.07
C ILE A 259 -23.17 -8.47 40.26
N PHE A 260 -22.04 -9.17 40.35
CA PHE A 260 -21.80 -10.19 41.38
C PHE A 260 -20.90 -9.75 42.51
N GLY A 261 -20.26 -8.56 42.44
CA GLY A 261 -19.53 -7.98 43.55
C GLY A 261 -18.57 -8.98 44.21
N VAL A 262 -17.74 -9.63 43.40
CA VAL A 262 -16.73 -10.55 43.94
C VAL A 262 -15.63 -9.69 44.58
N GLU A 263 -15.84 -9.31 45.84
CA GLU A 263 -14.71 -9.20 46.76
C GLU A 263 -14.09 -10.59 46.82
N ASP A 264 -12.86 -10.69 46.32
CA ASP A 264 -12.06 -11.89 46.42
C ASP A 264 -11.94 -12.24 47.91
N GLY A 265 -12.78 -13.19 48.34
CA GLY A 265 -12.89 -13.64 49.71
C GLY A 265 -11.58 -14.31 50.09
N SER A 266 -10.69 -13.54 50.72
CA SER A 266 -9.55 -14.09 51.44
C SER A 266 -10.05 -14.94 52.62
N ASP A 267 -10.24 -16.23 52.34
CA ASP A 267 -10.67 -17.22 53.33
C ASP A 267 -9.49 -17.59 54.26
N ASP A 268 -9.62 -17.15 55.50
CA ASP A 268 -9.17 -17.75 56.76
C ASP A 268 -7.85 -18.56 56.80
N ARG A 269 -6.84 -17.98 57.50
CA ARG A 269 -5.84 -18.78 58.24
C ARG A 269 -5.60 -18.23 59.64
N ARG A 270 -6.32 -18.81 60.61
CA ARG A 270 -5.85 -19.20 61.96
C ARG A 270 -4.37 -18.88 62.28
N ARG A 271 -4.15 -18.05 63.31
CA ARG A 271 -3.22 -18.29 64.43
C ARG A 271 -3.31 -17.17 65.47
N GLY A 272 -3.60 -17.53 66.71
CA GLY A 272 -3.44 -16.68 67.91
C GLY A 272 -4.66 -16.65 68.80
#